data_AF-A0A6J6V2N7-F1
#
_entry.id   AF-A0A6J6V2N7-F1
#
_cell.length_a   1.000
_cell.length_b   1.000
_cell.length_c   1.000
_cell.angle_alpha   90.00
_cell.angle_beta   90.00
_cell.angle_gamma   90.00
#
_symmetry.space_group_name_H-M   'P 1'
#
loop_
_entity.id
_entity.type
_entity.pdbx_description
1 polymer ?
#
loop_
_entity_poly.entity_id
_entity_poly.type
_entity_poly.pdbx_seq_one_letter_code
_entity_poly.pdbx_strand_id
1 'polypeptide(L)' 'MDFLLSTAFQEDIPANMFVFPANSKASLPKEFASTVRLVDKPLTLDPTQIEAKRDDWTERWTKAVLR' A
#
# COMPACT_ATOMS: atom_id res chain seq x y z
N MET A 1 -3.34 -16.65 8.15
CA MET A 1 -3.32 -15.71 7.01
C MET A 1 -4.69 -15.56 6.37
N ASP A 2 -5.47 -16.64 6.28
CA ASP A 2 -6.76 -16.67 5.58
C ASP A 2 -7.79 -15.63 6.08
N PHE A 3 -7.86 -15.39 7.39
CA PHE A 3 -8.73 -14.35 7.93
C PHE A 3 -8.35 -12.94 7.45
N LEU A 4 -7.06 -12.60 7.44
CA LEU A 4 -6.59 -11.28 7.00
C LEU A 4 -6.87 -11.05 5.50
N LEU A 5 -6.94 -12.09 4.69
CA LEU A 5 -7.29 -12.00 3.27
C LEU A 5 -8.79 -12.17 3.01
N SER A 6 -9.59 -12.45 4.03
CA SER A 6 -11.04 -12.57 3.89
C SER A 6 -11.66 -11.26 3.42
N THR A 7 -12.73 -11.35 2.63
CA THR A 7 -13.46 -10.18 2.15
C THR A 7 -13.93 -9.32 3.33
N ALA A 8 -14.50 -9.93 4.37
CA ALA A 8 -15.01 -9.22 5.54
C ALA A 8 -13.93 -8.36 6.20
N PHE A 9 -12.75 -8.94 6.48
CA PHE A 9 -11.67 -8.17 7.08
C PHE A 9 -11.14 -7.07 6.14
N GLN A 10 -11.04 -7.36 4.84
CA GLN A 10 -10.51 -6.42 3.85
C GLN A 10 -11.45 -5.24 3.58
N GLU A 11 -12.76 -5.41 3.74
CA GLU A 11 -13.76 -4.32 3.64
C GLU A 11 -13.67 -3.33 4.81
N ASP A 12 -13.16 -3.76 5.96
CA ASP A 12 -12.95 -2.90 7.14
C ASP A 12 -11.65 -2.06 7.05
N ILE A 13 -10.69 -2.44 6.19
CA ILE A 13 -9.38 -1.79 6.06
C ILE A 13 -9.50 -0.31 5.63
N PRO A 14 -10.27 0.06 4.58
CA PRO A 14 -10.36 1.44 4.13
C PRO A 14 -10.87 2.40 5.22
N ALA A 15 -11.83 1.94 6.03
CA ALA A 15 -12.45 2.77 7.07
C ALA A 15 -11.53 2.98 8.29
N ASN A 16 -10.74 1.96 8.66
CA ASN A 16 -9.93 1.99 9.88
C ASN A 16 -8.46 2.36 9.66
N MET A 17 -7.91 2.01 8.49
CA MET A 17 -6.49 2.19 8.16
C MET A 17 -6.24 3.18 7.03
N PHE A 18 -7.31 3.67 6.37
CA PHE A 18 -7.25 4.65 5.28
C PHE A 18 -6.39 4.18 4.09
N VAL A 19 -6.38 2.88 3.80
CA VAL A 19 -5.67 2.28 2.66
C VAL A 19 -6.59 1.36 1.85
N PHE A 20 -6.21 1.06 0.61
CA PHE A 20 -6.96 0.14 -0.25
C PHE A 20 -6.79 -1.32 0.23
N PRO A 21 -7.83 -2.17 0.07
CA PRO A 21 -7.72 -3.59 0.33
C PRO A 21 -6.78 -4.25 -0.68
N ALA A 22 -6.04 -5.25 -0.23
CA ALA A 22 -5.23 -6.10 -1.10
C ALA A 22 -6.08 -7.15 -1.83
N ASN A 23 -7.19 -7.58 -1.23
CA ASN A 23 -8.12 -8.50 -1.87
C ASN A 23 -9.05 -7.73 -2.84
N SER A 24 -8.94 -8.02 -4.14
CA SER A 24 -9.73 -7.38 -5.18
C SER A 24 -11.24 -7.70 -5.14
N LYS A 25 -11.67 -8.66 -4.31
CA LYS A 25 -13.08 -8.98 -4.08
C LYS A 25 -13.72 -8.12 -2.98
N ALA A 26 -12.94 -7.34 -2.24
CA ALA A 26 -13.45 -6.44 -1.21
C ALA A 26 -14.07 -5.19 -1.83
N SER A 27 -15.25 -4.80 -1.35
CA SER A 27 -15.93 -3.59 -1.77
C SER A 27 -15.34 -2.36 -1.07
N LEU A 28 -15.29 -1.22 -1.76
CA LEU A 28 -14.90 0.05 -1.15
C LEU A 28 -16.13 0.78 -0.62
N PRO A 29 -16.10 1.29 0.63
CA PRO A 29 -17.12 2.20 1.13
C PRO A 29 -17.24 3.44 0.24
N LYS A 30 -18.47 3.94 0.05
CA LYS A 30 -18.75 5.06 -0.85
C LYS A 30 -17.98 6.32 -0.45
N GLU A 31 -17.87 6.55 0.85
CA GLU A 31 -17.18 7.69 1.46
C GLU A 31 -15.69 7.67 1.10
N PHE A 32 -15.05 6.49 1.21
CA PHE A 32 -13.66 6.29 0.81
C PHE A 32 -13.48 6.53 -0.69
N ALA A 33 -14.31 5.90 -1.53
CA ALA A 33 -14.23 6.05 -2.98
C ALA A 33 -14.46 7.51 -3.44
N SER A 34 -15.27 8.29 -2.71
CA SER A 34 -15.54 9.70 -3.05
C SER A 34 -14.42 10.67 -2.69
N THR A 35 -13.52 10.28 -1.78
CA THR A 35 -12.47 11.15 -1.23
C THR A 35 -11.09 10.85 -1.81
N VAL A 36 -10.86 9.63 -2.26
CA VAL A 36 -9.59 9.21 -2.86
C VAL A 36 -9.48 9.68 -4.31
N ARG A 37 -8.30 10.20 -4.67
CA ARG A 37 -7.91 10.39 -6.08
C ARG A 37 -6.92 9.31 -6.47
N LEU A 38 -7.33 8.45 -7.40
CA LEU A 38 -6.42 7.51 -8.04
C LEU A 38 -5.53 8.24 -9.04
N VAL A 39 -4.26 7.87 -9.06
CA VAL A 39 -3.32 8.33 -10.09
C VAL A 39 -3.53 7.45 -11.32
N ASP A 40 -3.78 8.04 -12.49
CA ASP A 40 -4.06 7.28 -13.73
C ASP A 40 -2.91 6.34 -14.12
N LYS A 41 -1.68 6.74 -13.82
CA LYS A 41 -0.44 6.01 -14.16
C LYS A 41 0.49 5.99 -12.95
N PRO A 42 0.24 5.13 -11.95
CA PRO A 42 1.12 5.01 -10.81
C PRO A 42 2.47 4.46 -11.27
N LEU A 43 3.56 5.02 -10.76
CA LEU A 43 4.88 4.41 -10.93
C LEU A 43 4.93 3.16 -10.04
N THR A 44 5.21 2.02 -10.65
CA THR A 44 5.34 0.73 -9.95
C THR A 44 6.78 0.27 -9.98
N LEU A 45 7.20 -0.42 -8.92
CA LEU A 45 8.50 -1.05 -8.82
C LEU A 45 8.30 -2.49 -8.36
N ASP A 46 9.04 -3.42 -8.97
CA ASP A 46 8.94 -4.83 -8.61
C ASP A 46 9.36 -5.05 -7.13
N PRO A 47 8.56 -5.79 -6.34
CA PRO A 47 8.89 -6.06 -4.94
C PRO A 47 10.27 -6.71 -4.74
N THR A 48 10.70 -7.59 -5.64
CA THR A 48 12.01 -8.25 -5.57
C THR A 48 13.16 -7.26 -5.78
N GLN A 49 12.95 -6.25 -6.64
CA GLN A 49 13.92 -5.17 -6.80
C GLN A 49 13.99 -4.29 -5.55
N ILE A 50 12.87 -4.06 -4.88
CA ILE A 50 12.84 -3.33 -3.61
C ILE A 50 13.61 -4.12 -2.55
N GLU A 51 13.34 -5.41 -2.41
CA GLU A 51 14.04 -6.29 -1.47
C GLU A 51 15.55 -6.28 -1.69
N ALA A 52 15.99 -6.47 -2.94
CA ALA A 52 17.41 -6.52 -3.29
C ALA A 52 18.16 -5.20 -3.06
N LYS A 53 17.46 -4.05 -3.02
CA LYS A 53 18.09 -2.71 -2.94
C LYS A 53 17.74 -1.91 -1.70
N ARG A 54 16.83 -2.40 -0.84
CA ARG A 54 16.32 -1.70 0.35
C ARG A 54 17.44 -1.15 1.22
N ASP A 55 18.45 -1.98 1.50
CA ASP A 55 19.52 -1.63 2.43
C ASP A 55 20.44 -0.54 1.85
N ASP A 56 20.87 -0.68 0.58
CA ASP A 56 21.67 0.35 -0.13
C ASP A 56 20.94 1.70 -0.14
N TRP A 57 19.66 1.71 -0.51
CA TRP A 57 18.89 2.94 -0.60
C TRP A 57 18.71 3.62 0.76
N THR A 58 18.47 2.84 1.82
CA THR A 58 18.34 3.35 3.18
C THR A 58 19.64 3.96 3.68
N GLU A 59 20.77 3.31 3.42
CA GLU A 59 22.10 3.82 3.80
C GLU A 59 22.41 5.12 3.05
N ARG A 60 22.17 5.16 1.73
CA ARG A 60 22.41 6.34 0.89
C ARG A 60 21.57 7.53 1.34
N TRP A 61 20.29 7.33 1.62
CA TRP A 61 19.42 8.39 2.12
C TRP A 61 19.89 8.92 3.47
N THR A 62 20.25 8.02 4.40
CA THR A 62 20.76 8.38 5.73
C THR A 62 22.01 9.24 5.63
N LYS A 63 22.96 8.88 4.75
CA LYS A 63 24.17 9.67 4.49
C LYS A 63 23.89 11.03 3.87
N ALA A 64 22.84 11.15 3.05
CA ALA A 64 22.52 12.40 2.38
C ALA A 64 21.75 13.40 3.25
N VAL A 65 20.98 12.92 4.23
CA VAL A 65 20.03 13.75 5.00
C VAL A 65 20.44 13.91 6.47
N LEU A 66 21.02 12.88 7.09
CA LEU A 66 21.25 12.81 8.54
C LEU A 66 22.73 12.89 8.95
N ARG A 67 23.65 12.85 7.99
CA ARG A 67 25.09 12.97 8.20
C ARG A 67 25.62 14.10 7.33
#